data_AF-A0A3S4F1I6-F1
#
_entry.id   AF-A0A3S4F1I6-F1
#
_cell.length_a   1.000
_cell.length_b   1.000
_cell.length_c   1.000
_cell.angle_alpha   90.00
_cell.angle_beta   90.00
_cell.angle_gamma   90.00
#
_symmetry.space_group_name_H-M   'P 1'
#
loop_
_entity.id
_entity.type
_entity.pdbx_description
1 polymer ?
#
loop_
_entity_poly.entity_id
_entity_poly.type
_entity_poly.pdbx_seq_one_letter_code
_entity_poly.pdbx_strand_id
1 'polypeptide(L)'
;MPKRTSPRGIGPHNGRELEMMLRGEKPMALFAAEPGMDAEDIGDARFTPYVAEGYILKFCHFDPATSIEERRYCLPTEEWRCKLSLLISRMCRSGEAFDVFTSNDLARPEGTLLGYPKGDIEVFIAHAASRTSARTD
;
A
#
# COMPACT_ATOMS: atom_id res chain seq x y z
N MET A 1 22.02 -7.97 4.83
CA MET A 1 20.75 -8.56 5.30
C MET A 1 20.21 -9.47 4.21
N PRO A 2 19.73 -10.69 4.52
CA PRO A 2 19.11 -11.54 3.50
C PRO A 2 17.89 -10.83 2.91
N LYS A 3 17.74 -10.90 1.57
CA LYS A 3 16.58 -10.32 0.87
C LYS A 3 15.31 -10.95 1.42
N ARG A 4 14.41 -10.10 1.93
CA ARG A 4 13.08 -10.52 2.41
C ARG A 4 12.28 -11.02 1.21
N THR A 5 11.86 -12.29 1.24
CA THR A 5 10.99 -12.86 0.22
C THR A 5 9.56 -12.84 0.73
N SER A 6 8.69 -12.06 0.10
CA SER A 6 7.25 -12.16 0.30
C SER A 6 6.71 -13.45 -0.33
N PRO A 7 5.56 -13.99 0.13
CA PRO A 7 4.91 -15.10 -0.56
C PRO A 7 4.63 -14.74 -2.04
N ARG A 8 4.62 -15.74 -2.93
CA ARG A 8 4.38 -15.50 -4.37
C ARG A 8 3.07 -14.75 -4.58
N GLY A 9 3.09 -13.70 -5.42
CA GLY A 9 1.92 -12.87 -5.74
C GLY A 9 1.63 -11.76 -4.73
N ILE A 10 2.32 -11.75 -3.58
CA ILE A 10 2.14 -10.76 -2.51
C ILE A 10 3.37 -9.85 -2.47
N GLY A 11 3.15 -8.53 -2.47
CA GLY A 11 4.20 -7.52 -2.54
C GLY A 11 4.06 -6.61 -3.78
N PRO A 12 5.03 -5.72 -4.03
CA PRO A 12 4.99 -4.82 -5.17
C PRO A 12 4.82 -5.60 -6.48
N HIS A 13 3.97 -5.13 -7.38
CA HIS A 13 3.72 -5.75 -8.67
C HIS A 13 4.84 -5.42 -9.69
N ASN A 14 6.02 -5.03 -9.19
CA ASN A 14 7.23 -4.72 -9.96
C ASN A 14 6.97 -3.72 -11.09
N GLY A 15 6.23 -2.66 -10.79
CA GLY A 15 5.88 -1.59 -11.74
C GLY A 15 4.64 -1.88 -12.58
N ARG A 16 4.01 -3.05 -12.48
CA ARG A 16 2.80 -3.39 -13.25
C ARG A 16 1.51 -2.80 -12.69
N GLU A 17 1.58 -2.06 -11.58
CA GLU A 17 0.43 -1.46 -10.90
C GLU A 17 -0.43 -0.66 -11.87
N LEU A 18 0.18 0.23 -12.66
CA LEU A 18 -0.55 1.06 -13.63
C LEU A 18 -1.26 0.22 -14.70
N GLU A 19 -0.58 -0.78 -15.26
CA GLU A 19 -1.15 -1.68 -16.29
C GLU A 19 -2.39 -2.38 -15.73
N MET A 20 -2.30 -2.91 -14.51
CA MET A 20 -3.41 -3.60 -13.85
C MET A 20 -4.56 -2.65 -13.51
N MET A 21 -4.25 -1.42 -13.09
CA MET A 21 -5.26 -0.40 -12.82
C MET A 21 -6.02 -0.01 -14.09
N LEU A 22 -5.32 0.22 -15.21
CA LEU A 22 -5.95 0.56 -16.49
C LEU A 22 -6.81 -0.58 -17.05
N ARG A 23 -6.58 -1.83 -16.64
CA ARG A 23 -7.44 -2.99 -16.94
C ARG A 23 -8.60 -3.18 -15.96
N GLY A 24 -8.66 -2.41 -14.87
CA GLY A 24 -9.65 -2.59 -13.80
C GLY A 24 -9.36 -3.74 -12.85
N GLU A 25 -8.18 -4.36 -12.94
CA GLU A 25 -7.78 -5.51 -12.11
C GLU A 25 -7.25 -5.07 -10.74
N LYS A 26 -6.67 -3.87 -10.68
CA LYS A 26 -6.17 -3.27 -9.44
C LYS A 26 -6.95 -1.98 -9.15
N PRO A 27 -7.65 -1.86 -8.01
CA PRO A 27 -8.50 -0.70 -7.75
C PRO A 27 -7.71 0.47 -7.12
N MET A 28 -6.59 0.17 -6.45
CA MET A 28 -5.75 1.16 -5.76
C MET A 28 -4.28 0.73 -5.77
N ALA A 29 -3.37 1.68 -5.93
CA ALA A 29 -1.94 1.54 -5.67
C ALA A 29 -1.49 2.52 -4.59
N LEU A 30 -0.50 2.12 -3.79
CA LEU A 30 0.10 2.93 -2.74
C LEU A 30 1.63 2.86 -2.89
N PHE A 31 2.27 4.01 -2.88
CA PHE A 31 3.71 4.18 -2.94
C PHE A 31 4.18 5.06 -1.79
N ALA A 32 5.40 4.86 -1.31
CA ALA A 32 6.05 5.72 -0.33
C ALA A 32 7.32 6.29 -0.95
N ALA A 33 7.42 7.62 -1.01
CA ALA A 33 8.62 8.33 -1.40
C ALA A 33 9.39 8.72 -0.14
N GLU A 34 10.49 8.03 0.12
CA GLU A 34 11.37 8.31 1.25
C GLU A 34 12.46 9.33 0.86
N PRO A 35 13.04 10.05 1.84
CA PRO A 35 14.13 10.98 1.57
C PRO A 35 15.30 10.32 0.83
N GLY A 36 15.70 10.90 -0.30
CA GLY A 36 16.83 10.42 -1.11
C GLY A 36 16.50 9.27 -2.07
N MET A 37 15.23 8.88 -2.19
CA MET A 37 14.79 7.89 -3.17
C MET A 37 14.58 8.52 -4.55
N ASP A 38 15.12 7.91 -5.59
CA ASP A 38 14.93 8.35 -6.98
C ASP A 38 13.53 7.99 -7.50
N ALA A 39 13.04 8.70 -8.52
CA ALA A 39 11.69 8.52 -9.05
C ALA A 39 11.45 7.11 -9.61
N GLU A 40 12.48 6.50 -10.19
CA GLU A 40 12.49 5.14 -10.69
C GLU A 40 12.29 4.12 -9.56
N ASP A 41 12.90 4.36 -8.40
CA ASP A 41 12.79 3.48 -7.23
C ASP A 41 11.42 3.60 -6.55
N ILE A 42 10.81 4.79 -6.56
CA ILE A 42 9.42 4.99 -6.12
C ILE A 42 8.48 4.22 -7.05
N GLY A 43 8.75 4.21 -8.36
CA GLY A 43 8.02 3.39 -9.34
C GLY A 43 6.68 3.95 -9.81
N ASP A 44 6.32 5.18 -9.42
CA ASP A 44 5.02 5.80 -9.74
C ASP A 44 5.07 6.82 -10.90
N ALA A 45 6.24 7.08 -11.50
CA ALA A 45 6.42 8.11 -12.53
C ALA A 45 5.43 7.98 -13.72
N ARG A 46 5.12 6.74 -14.12
CA ARG A 46 4.22 6.44 -15.25
C ARG A 46 2.76 6.82 -15.01
N PHE A 47 2.36 7.09 -13.76
CA PHE A 47 1.00 7.51 -13.45
C PHE A 47 0.70 8.95 -13.87
N THR A 48 1.72 9.81 -13.96
CA THR A 48 1.59 11.26 -14.20
C THR A 48 0.65 11.64 -15.36
N PRO A 49 0.80 11.10 -16.59
CA PRO A 49 -0.10 11.46 -17.70
C PRO A 49 -1.56 11.07 -17.44
N TYR A 50 -1.80 9.89 -16.85
CA TYR A 50 -3.16 9.40 -16.56
C TYR A 50 -3.84 10.18 -15.43
N VAL A 51 -3.05 10.77 -14.52
CA VAL A 51 -3.57 11.71 -13.52
C VAL A 51 -3.96 13.04 -14.17
N ALA A 52 -3.12 13.56 -15.07
CA ALA A 52 -3.41 14.81 -15.78
C ALA A 52 -4.68 14.72 -16.65
N GLU A 53 -4.94 13.54 -17.22
CA GLU A 53 -6.12 13.27 -18.04
C GLU A 53 -7.36 12.83 -17.24
N GLY A 54 -7.24 12.65 -15.92
CA GLY A 54 -8.36 12.27 -15.05
C GLY A 54 -8.75 10.78 -15.11
N TYR A 55 -8.00 9.94 -15.82
CA TYR A 55 -8.19 8.49 -15.83
C TYR A 55 -7.81 7.83 -14.50
N ILE A 56 -6.92 8.45 -13.74
CA ILE A 56 -6.49 8.02 -12.42
C ILE A 56 -6.54 9.23 -11.47
N LEU A 57 -7.04 9.02 -10.25
CA LEU A 57 -6.98 10.02 -9.19
C LEU A 57 -5.73 9.80 -8.33
N LYS A 58 -5.11 10.89 -7.86
CA LYS A 58 -3.93 10.87 -6.99
C LYS A 58 -4.22 11.58 -5.66
N PHE A 59 -3.86 10.95 -4.56
CA PHE A 59 -3.94 11.50 -3.20
C PHE A 59 -2.58 11.39 -2.53
N CYS A 60 -2.07 12.50 -2.02
CA CYS A 60 -0.75 12.54 -1.38
C CYS A 60 -0.89 12.91 0.10
N HIS A 61 -0.01 12.36 0.92
CA HIS A 61 0.14 12.76 2.30
C HIS A 61 1.62 12.75 2.68
N PHE A 62 2.11 13.92 3.06
CA PHE A 62 3.47 14.10 3.56
C PHE A 62 3.47 14.06 5.08
N ASP A 63 4.34 13.23 5.65
CA ASP A 63 4.62 13.19 7.07
C ASP A 63 5.89 14.01 7.38
N PRO A 64 5.77 15.18 8.04
CA PRO A 64 6.93 16.04 8.31
C PRO A 64 7.92 15.43 9.31
N ALA A 65 7.50 14.48 10.16
CA ALA A 65 8.39 13.88 11.15
C ALA A 65 9.37 12.89 10.51
N THR A 66 8.92 12.16 9.49
CA THR A 66 9.72 11.16 8.78
C THR A 66 10.21 11.66 7.41
N SER A 67 9.67 12.78 6.94
CA SER A 67 9.85 13.27 5.57
C SER A 67 9.45 12.27 4.49
N ILE A 68 8.54 11.35 4.80
CA ILE A 68 7.98 10.37 3.87
C ILE A 68 6.72 10.93 3.24
N GLU A 69 6.61 10.84 1.91
CA GLU A 69 5.38 11.13 1.17
C GLU A 69 4.70 9.83 0.72
N GLU A 70 3.50 9.57 1.25
CA GLU A 70 2.65 8.49 0.77
C GLU A 70 1.79 8.98 -0.40
N ARG A 71 1.83 8.24 -1.50
CA ARG A 71 1.09 8.55 -2.74
C ARG A 71 0.14 7.41 -3.06
N ARG A 72 -1.16 7.71 -3.09
CA ARG A 72 -2.23 6.76 -3.40
C ARG A 72 -2.83 7.09 -4.75
N TYR A 73 -3.04 6.07 -5.55
CA TYR A 73 -3.64 6.17 -6.87
C TYR A 73 -4.86 5.26 -6.94
N CYS A 74 -5.98 5.72 -7.50
CA CYS A 74 -7.17 4.89 -7.72
C CYS A 74 -7.87 5.24 -9.04
N LEU A 75 -8.70 4.31 -9.52
CA LEU A 75 -9.69 4.64 -10.56
C LEU A 75 -10.71 5.66 -10.01
N PRO A 76 -11.35 6.47 -10.86
CA PRO A 76 -12.32 7.48 -10.41
C PRO A 76 -13.48 6.91 -9.58
N THR A 77 -13.94 5.70 -9.89
CA THR A 77 -15.01 5.01 -9.14
C THR A 77 -14.54 4.42 -7.81
N GLU A 78 -13.23 4.38 -7.57
CA GLU A 78 -12.59 3.74 -6.41
C GLU A 78 -12.01 4.76 -5.43
N GLU A 79 -12.40 6.03 -5.53
CA GLU A 79 -11.90 7.14 -4.70
C GLU A 79 -12.00 6.85 -3.18
N TRP A 80 -13.06 6.16 -2.78
CA TRP A 80 -13.31 5.77 -1.40
C TRP A 80 -12.16 4.94 -0.81
N ARG A 81 -11.46 4.13 -1.63
CA ARG A 81 -10.34 3.30 -1.17
C ARG A 81 -9.15 4.14 -0.75
N CYS A 82 -8.77 5.12 -1.57
CA CYS A 82 -7.69 6.05 -1.26
C CYS A 82 -7.99 6.86 0.00
N LYS A 83 -9.23 7.37 0.14
CA LYS A 83 -9.65 8.13 1.31
C LYS A 83 -9.64 7.29 2.58
N LEU A 84 -10.14 6.06 2.52
CA LEU A 84 -10.13 5.14 3.68
C LEU A 84 -8.71 4.70 4.02
N SER A 85 -7.86 4.41 3.03
CA SER A 85 -6.45 4.12 3.25
C SER A 85 -5.73 5.28 3.94
N LEU A 86 -5.99 6.52 3.52
CA LEU A 86 -5.42 7.70 4.18
C LEU A 86 -5.89 7.85 5.64
N LEU A 87 -7.18 7.61 5.91
CA LEU A 87 -7.72 7.63 7.27
C LEU A 87 -7.01 6.60 8.16
N ILE A 88 -6.93 5.35 7.70
CA ILE A 88 -6.28 4.25 8.44
C ILE A 88 -4.81 4.60 8.70
N SER A 89 -4.06 5.06 7.69
CA SER A 89 -2.65 5.43 7.88
C SER A 89 -2.44 6.56 8.89
N ARG A 90 -3.36 7.54 8.95
CA ARG A 90 -3.32 8.60 9.98
C ARG A 90 -3.54 8.03 11.38
N MET A 91 -4.54 7.15 11.55
CA MET A 91 -4.81 6.50 12.83
C MET A 91 -3.63 5.63 13.27
N CYS A 92 -3.04 4.85 12.36
CA CYS A 92 -1.83 4.06 12.62
C CYS A 92 -0.66 4.94 13.08
N ARG A 93 -0.41 6.06 12.39
CA ARG A 93 0.68 6.99 12.74
C ARG A 93 0.48 7.65 14.10
N SER A 94 -0.76 7.99 14.43
CA SER A 94 -1.10 8.57 15.74
C SER A 94 -1.05 7.57 16.90
N GLY A 95 -1.07 6.27 16.60
CA GLY A 95 -1.17 5.20 17.59
C GLY A 95 -2.62 4.77 17.89
N GLU A 96 -3.62 5.62 17.64
CA GLU A 96 -5.04 5.37 17.97
C GLU A 96 -5.58 4.05 17.38
N ALA A 97 -5.13 3.65 16.19
CA ALA A 97 -5.56 2.38 15.59
C ALA A 97 -5.20 1.17 16.47
N PHE A 98 -4.08 1.24 17.18
CA PHE A 98 -3.53 0.14 17.97
C PHE A 98 -4.14 0.01 19.37
N ASP A 99 -4.98 0.96 19.78
CA ASP A 99 -5.81 0.82 20.98
C ASP A 99 -6.92 -0.24 20.81
N VAL A 100 -7.26 -0.55 19.54
CA VAL A 100 -8.37 -1.45 19.18
C VAL A 100 -7.92 -2.61 18.30
N PHE A 101 -7.00 -2.36 17.36
CA PHE A 101 -6.62 -3.33 16.34
C PHE A 101 -5.17 -3.81 16.49
N THR A 102 -4.93 -5.08 16.20
CA THR A 102 -3.57 -5.56 15.98
C THR A 102 -3.08 -5.18 14.57
N SER A 103 -1.77 -5.23 14.34
CA SER A 103 -1.21 -5.07 12.99
C SER A 103 -1.78 -6.09 11.98
N ASN A 104 -2.11 -7.31 12.44
CA ASN A 104 -2.73 -8.33 11.60
C ASN A 104 -4.18 -7.98 11.24
N ASP A 105 -4.91 -7.35 12.16
CA ASP A 105 -6.27 -6.87 11.87
C ASP A 105 -6.26 -5.76 10.84
N LEU A 106 -5.29 -4.84 10.93
CA LEU A 106 -5.13 -3.71 9.99
C LEU A 106 -4.61 -4.14 8.61
N ALA A 107 -3.85 -5.25 8.53
CA ALA A 107 -3.39 -5.79 7.25
C ALA A 107 -4.56 -6.29 6.35
N ARG A 108 -5.69 -6.70 6.95
CA ARG A 108 -6.88 -7.15 6.18
C ARG A 108 -7.56 -6.04 5.40
N PRO A 109 -8.00 -4.92 6.00
CA PRO A 109 -8.55 -3.80 5.26
C PRO A 109 -7.51 -3.22 4.31
N GLU A 110 -6.23 -3.11 4.69
CA GLU A 110 -5.18 -2.63 3.78
C GLU A 110 -5.04 -3.51 2.51
N GLY A 111 -4.91 -4.82 2.68
CA GLY A 111 -4.85 -5.75 1.55
C GLY A 111 -6.11 -5.70 0.68
N THR A 112 -7.28 -5.59 1.31
CA THR A 112 -8.57 -5.45 0.61
C THR A 112 -8.62 -4.17 -0.21
N LEU A 113 -8.17 -3.05 0.37
CA LEU A 113 -8.12 -1.75 -0.30
C LEU A 113 -7.21 -1.78 -1.53
N LEU A 114 -6.06 -2.46 -1.44
CA LEU A 114 -5.11 -2.65 -2.54
C LEU A 114 -5.59 -3.65 -3.63
N GLY A 115 -6.71 -4.33 -3.39
CA GLY A 115 -7.33 -5.28 -4.32
C GLY A 115 -6.80 -6.71 -4.24
N TYR A 116 -6.10 -7.09 -3.17
CA TYR A 116 -5.66 -8.48 -3.02
C TYR A 116 -6.85 -9.42 -2.74
N PRO A 117 -6.85 -10.64 -3.29
CA PRO A 117 -7.80 -11.67 -2.92
C PRO A 117 -7.73 -11.98 -1.42
N LYS A 118 -8.88 -12.26 -0.80
CA LYS A 118 -8.95 -12.59 0.64
C LYS A 118 -7.99 -13.72 1.04
N GLY A 119 -7.85 -14.76 0.21
CA GLY A 119 -6.94 -15.87 0.47
C GLY A 119 -5.47 -15.42 0.55
N ASP A 120 -5.04 -14.56 -0.36
CA ASP A 120 -3.66 -14.03 -0.40
C ASP A 120 -3.38 -13.14 0.82
N ILE A 121 -4.37 -12.34 1.24
CA ILE A 121 -4.28 -11.52 2.45
C ILE A 121 -4.03 -12.41 3.68
N GLU A 122 -4.79 -13.50 3.85
CA GLU A 122 -4.59 -14.40 5.00
C GLU A 122 -3.25 -15.15 4.93
N VAL A 123 -2.79 -15.53 3.73
CA VAL A 123 -1.44 -16.10 3.54
C VAL A 123 -0.35 -15.11 3.97
N PHE A 124 -0.49 -13.83 3.60
CA PHE A 124 0.42 -12.77 4.03
C PHE A 124 0.45 -12.62 5.55
N ILE A 125 -0.71 -12.57 6.18
CA ILE A 125 -0.84 -12.42 7.64
C ILE A 125 -0.23 -13.62 8.38
N ALA A 126 -0.53 -14.84 7.94
CA ALA A 126 0.05 -16.06 8.53
C ALA A 126 1.58 -16.08 8.39
N HIS A 127 2.10 -15.67 7.23
CA HIS A 127 3.54 -15.54 7.03
C HIS A 127 4.16 -14.48 7.94
N ALA A 128 3.52 -13.32 8.11
CA ALA A 128 4.01 -12.27 9.00
C ALA A 128 4.04 -12.73 10.47
N ALA A 129 2.99 -13.41 10.94
CA ALA A 129 2.87 -13.89 12.32
C ALA A 129 3.94 -14.93 12.68
N SER A 130 4.22 -15.89 11.79
CA SER A 130 5.22 -16.95 12.05
C SER A 130 6.66 -16.43 12.20
N ARG A 131 6.96 -15.25 11.64
CA ARG A 131 8.28 -14.60 11.82
C ARG A 131 8.40 -13.82 13.12
N THR A 132 7.28 -13.33 13.66
CA THR A 132 7.28 -12.62 14.95
C THR A 132 7.51 -13.61 16.09
N SER A 133 6.92 -14.80 16.01
CA SER A 133 7.15 -15.88 16.99
C SER A 133 8.57 -16.45 16.93
N ALA A 134 9.19 -16.50 15.75
CA ALA A 134 10.56 -17.01 15.59
C ALA A 134 11.66 -16.01 16.04
N ARG A 135 11.29 -14.79 16.46
CA ARG A 135 12.22 -13.77 16.96
C ARG A 135 12.28 -13.69 18.48
N THR A 136 11.44 -14.45 19.18
CA THR A 136 11.33 -14.48 20.63
C THR A 136 11.98 -15.71 21.29
N ASP A 137 12.66 -16.55 20.50
CA ASP A 137 13.52 -17.66 20.96
C ASP A 137 15.00 -17.35 20.66
#